data_AF-A0A285NX08-F1
#
_entry.id   AF-A0A285NX08-F1
#
_cell.length_a   1.000
_cell.length_b   1.000
_cell.length_c   1.000
_cell.angle_alpha   90.00
_cell.angle_beta   90.00
_cell.angle_gamma   90.00
#
_symmetry.space_group_name_H-M   'P 1'
#
loop_
_entity.id
_entity.type
_entity.pdbx_description
1 polymer ?
#
loop_
_entity_poly.entity_id
_entity_poly.type
_entity_poly.pdbx_seq_one_letter_code
_entity_poly.pdbx_strand_id
1 'polypeptide(L)'
;MTGRSDHRYTTAQPPLPTWLDRYTTLGLYGLLVGTGLCLAAFVTNPVPDPSFPWATLPAPLRLPFEQPRIEHWPTTYTLGIWLWILGFPALFLDGYRRFGTRTTGGSTMWLAGLPTVAMLGWTTYCRFFWPKLHPPTWNAPSYTVVCWLYCSSYDVLWSNTAYAIALFGIVATLLALRRKSGDGYALLGFGLLALPLGLPAVYAGYHRMR
;
A
#
# COMPACT_ATOMS: atom_id res chain seq x y z
N MET A 1 -20.30 -11.59 45.31
CA MET A 1 -20.13 -12.46 44.12
C MET A 1 -20.62 -11.70 42.90
N THR A 2 -19.73 -11.11 42.12
CA THR A 2 -20.07 -10.47 40.83
C THR A 2 -19.12 -11.06 39.79
N GLY A 3 -19.59 -12.12 39.13
CA GLY A 3 -18.89 -12.75 38.02
C GLY A 3 -18.83 -11.79 36.84
N ARG A 4 -17.64 -11.27 36.57
CA ARG A 4 -17.34 -10.51 35.36
C ARG A 4 -17.32 -11.51 34.20
N SER A 5 -18.30 -11.40 33.32
CA SER A 5 -18.45 -12.24 32.14
C SER A 5 -17.29 -11.96 31.19
N ASP A 6 -16.24 -12.78 31.25
CA ASP A 6 -15.19 -12.83 30.24
C ASP A 6 -15.83 -13.16 28.88
N HIS A 7 -16.07 -12.14 28.07
CA HIS A 7 -16.31 -12.29 26.65
C HIS A 7 -15.00 -12.76 26.01
N ARG A 8 -14.71 -14.05 26.14
CA ARG A 8 -13.78 -14.75 25.26
C ARG A 8 -14.37 -14.70 23.86
N TYR A 9 -13.99 -13.68 23.10
CA TYR A 9 -13.95 -13.81 21.65
C TYR A 9 -12.99 -14.95 21.34
N THR A 10 -13.54 -16.13 21.07
CA THR A 10 -12.81 -17.23 20.46
C THR A 10 -12.30 -16.73 19.11
N THR A 11 -11.07 -16.25 19.07
CA THR A 11 -10.39 -15.83 17.84
C THR A 11 -10.10 -17.06 17.00
N ALA A 12 -11.02 -17.41 16.11
CA ALA A 12 -10.90 -18.51 15.16
C ALA A 12 -9.91 -18.23 14.00
N GLN A 13 -8.99 -17.26 14.16
CA GLN A 13 -7.93 -16.99 13.19
C GLN A 13 -6.58 -17.27 13.83
N PRO A 14 -5.65 -17.88 13.07
CA PRO A 14 -4.26 -17.92 13.47
C PRO A 14 -3.78 -16.47 13.64
N PRO A 15 -3.19 -16.12 14.79
CA PRO A 15 -2.59 -14.81 14.97
C PRO A 15 -1.51 -14.59 13.92
N LEU A 16 -1.34 -13.34 13.48
CA LEU A 16 -0.24 -13.01 12.58
C LEU A 16 1.10 -13.35 13.28
N PRO A 17 2.11 -13.86 12.55
CA PRO A 17 3.43 -14.07 13.11
C PRO A 17 3.98 -12.79 13.74
N THR A 18 4.72 -12.90 14.83
CA THR A 18 5.17 -11.75 15.64
C THR A 18 5.86 -10.66 14.83
N TRP A 19 6.65 -11.01 13.80
CA TRP A 19 7.32 -10.03 12.95
C TRP A 19 6.33 -9.26 12.07
N LEU A 20 5.31 -9.92 11.55
CA LEU A 20 4.26 -9.32 10.73
C LEU A 20 3.31 -8.48 11.60
N ASP A 21 3.14 -8.91 12.85
CA ASP A 21 2.48 -8.14 13.91
C ASP A 21 3.15 -6.78 14.16
N ARG A 22 4.45 -6.81 14.44
CA ARG A 22 5.28 -5.62 14.60
C ARG A 22 5.29 -4.75 13.35
N TYR A 23 5.46 -5.35 12.16
CA TYR A 23 5.41 -4.61 10.90
C TYR A 23 4.08 -3.87 10.73
N THR A 24 2.95 -4.51 11.05
CA THR A 24 1.63 -3.87 10.92
C THR A 24 1.54 -2.63 11.81
N THR A 25 1.95 -2.75 13.07
CA THR A 25 1.96 -1.64 14.02
C THR A 25 2.89 -0.51 13.57
N LEU A 26 4.14 -0.84 13.19
CA LEU A 26 5.12 0.14 12.72
C LEU A 26 4.70 0.79 11.40
N GLY A 27 4.09 0.04 10.49
CA GLY A 27 3.58 0.54 9.22
C GLY A 27 2.45 1.55 9.40
N LEU A 28 1.54 1.31 10.34
CA LEU A 28 0.50 2.28 10.71
C LEU A 28 1.09 3.56 11.31
N TYR A 29 2.07 3.46 12.21
CA TYR A 29 2.79 4.63 12.71
C TYR A 29 3.54 5.35 11.59
N GLY A 30 4.16 4.60 10.66
CA GLY A 30 4.80 5.12 9.48
C GLY A 30 3.85 5.93 8.61
N LEU A 31 2.60 5.49 8.42
CA LEU A 31 1.58 6.24 7.69
C LEU A 31 1.24 7.57 8.38
N LEU A 32 1.14 7.60 9.71
CA LEU A 32 0.88 8.81 10.47
C LEU A 32 2.06 9.80 10.38
N VAL A 33 3.28 9.31 10.64
CA VAL A 33 4.51 10.10 10.55
C VAL A 33 4.71 10.60 9.13
N GLY A 34 4.52 9.74 8.13
CA GLY A 34 4.64 10.09 6.72
C GLY A 34 3.66 11.17 6.30
N THR A 35 2.42 11.10 6.81
CA THR A 35 1.44 12.18 6.60
C THR A 35 1.92 13.49 7.20
N GLY A 36 2.43 13.47 8.43
CA GLY A 36 3.02 14.65 9.07
C GLY A 36 4.19 15.24 8.26
N LEU A 37 5.07 14.39 7.72
CA LEU A 37 6.20 14.82 6.89
C LEU A 37 5.74 15.42 5.54
N CYS A 38 4.76 14.80 4.88
CA CYS A 38 4.17 15.36 3.67
C CYS A 38 3.55 16.74 3.93
N LEU A 39 2.81 16.90 5.04
CA LEU A 39 2.24 18.18 5.45
C LEU A 39 3.32 19.21 5.81
N ALA A 40 4.44 18.79 6.41
CA ALA A 40 5.56 19.67 6.69
C ALA A 40 6.16 20.26 5.41
N ALA A 41 6.16 19.52 4.30
CA ALA A 41 6.62 20.04 3.02
C ALA A 41 5.73 21.19 2.48
N PHE A 42 4.42 21.18 2.77
CA PHE A 42 3.50 22.27 2.38
C PHE A 42 3.81 23.58 3.10
N VAL A 43 4.25 23.53 4.36
CA VAL A 43 4.57 24.74 5.11
C VAL A 43 5.97 25.27 4.78
N THR A 44 6.89 24.46 4.25
CA THR A 44 8.25 24.92 3.92
C THR A 44 8.48 25.24 2.45
N ASN A 45 7.85 24.52 1.53
CA ASN A 45 8.12 24.67 0.10
C ASN A 45 6.88 25.22 -0.62
N PRO A 46 7.02 26.24 -1.49
CA PRO A 46 5.89 26.81 -2.23
C PRO A 46 5.17 25.75 -3.06
N VAL A 47 5.93 24.84 -3.68
CA VAL A 47 5.41 23.72 -4.47
C VAL A 47 6.01 22.43 -3.92
N PRO A 48 5.29 21.73 -3.02
CA PRO A 48 5.76 20.47 -2.45
C PRO A 48 5.78 19.34 -3.48
N ASP A 49 4.75 19.26 -4.31
CA ASP A 49 4.64 18.28 -5.38
C ASP A 49 4.51 18.96 -6.75
N PRO A 50 5.56 18.93 -7.59
CA PRO A 50 5.50 19.52 -8.92
C PRO A 50 4.47 18.88 -9.85
N SER A 51 3.99 17.66 -9.55
CA SER A 51 2.88 17.05 -10.31
C SER A 51 1.57 17.81 -10.09
N PHE A 52 1.42 18.49 -8.95
CA PHE A 52 0.22 19.24 -8.59
C PHE A 52 0.61 20.65 -8.13
N PRO A 53 1.10 21.52 -9.04
CA PRO A 53 1.61 22.84 -8.67
C PRO A 53 0.54 23.78 -8.12
N TRP A 54 -0.74 23.42 -8.25
CA TRP A 54 -1.87 24.11 -7.65
C TRP A 54 -2.07 23.78 -6.16
N ALA A 55 -1.53 22.65 -5.68
CA ALA A 55 -1.64 22.22 -4.29
C ALA A 55 -0.56 22.91 -3.44
N THR A 56 -0.81 24.16 -3.06
CA THR A 56 0.14 25.01 -2.33
C THR A 56 -0.54 25.73 -1.16
N LEU A 57 0.26 26.19 -0.18
CA LEU A 57 -0.24 27.04 0.90
C LEU A 57 -0.03 28.54 0.58
N PRO A 58 -0.98 29.42 0.98
CA PRO A 58 -0.78 30.86 0.96
C PRO A 58 0.52 31.28 1.66
N ALA A 59 1.16 32.34 1.16
CA ALA A 59 2.44 32.83 1.71
C ALA A 59 2.45 33.05 3.23
N PRO A 60 1.38 33.58 3.88
CA PRO A 60 1.37 33.78 5.33
C PRO A 60 1.41 32.49 6.17
N LEU A 61 1.04 31.35 5.59
CA LEU A 61 1.05 30.05 6.27
C LEU A 61 2.35 29.26 6.04
N ARG A 62 3.29 29.85 5.28
CA ARG A 62 4.58 29.24 4.96
C ARG A 62 5.68 29.79 5.87
N LEU A 63 6.65 28.94 6.15
CA LEU A 63 7.86 29.27 6.87
C LEU A 63 8.83 30.03 5.94
N PRO A 64 9.69 30.91 6.49
CA PRO A 64 10.62 31.72 5.70
C PRO A 64 11.89 30.97 5.28
N PHE A 65 11.79 29.66 5.04
CA PHE A 65 12.89 28.84 4.54
C PHE A 65 12.35 27.67 3.70
N GLU A 66 13.14 27.23 2.73
CA GLU A 66 12.83 26.07 1.91
C GLU A 66 13.71 24.88 2.29
N GLN A 67 13.10 23.69 2.36
CA GLN A 67 13.86 22.46 2.55
C GLN A 67 14.62 22.08 1.27
N PRO A 68 15.76 21.37 1.40
CA PRO A 68 16.41 20.75 0.25
C PRO A 68 15.46 19.75 -0.43
N ARG A 69 15.74 19.47 -1.70
CA ARG A 69 15.00 18.52 -2.52
C ARG A 69 15.82 17.27 -2.79
N ILE A 70 15.12 16.13 -2.85
CA ILE A 70 15.63 14.89 -3.44
C ILE A 70 14.91 14.75 -4.77
N GLU A 71 15.64 14.96 -5.86
CA GLU A 71 15.07 15.04 -7.20
C GLU A 71 14.00 16.15 -7.26
N HIS A 72 12.77 15.80 -7.60
CA HIS A 72 11.67 16.76 -7.78
C HIS A 72 11.04 17.23 -6.46
N TRP A 73 11.17 16.48 -5.37
CA TRP A 73 10.38 16.69 -4.15
C TRP A 73 11.22 17.13 -2.95
N PRO A 74 10.66 17.94 -2.02
CA PRO A 74 11.30 18.23 -0.74
C PRO A 74 11.66 16.95 0.03
N THR A 75 12.72 17.01 0.82
CA THR A 75 13.21 15.84 1.59
C THR A 75 12.12 15.23 2.48
N THR A 76 11.37 16.06 3.22
CA THR A 76 10.28 15.55 4.08
C THR A 76 9.15 14.91 3.26
N TYR A 77 8.79 15.50 2.11
CA TYR A 77 7.77 14.91 1.22
C TYR A 77 8.22 13.55 0.67
N THR A 78 9.47 13.46 0.22
CA THR A 78 10.07 12.20 -0.25
C THR A 78 10.00 11.12 0.83
N LEU A 79 10.51 11.41 2.03
CA LEU A 79 10.49 10.46 3.15
C LEU A 79 9.06 10.08 3.54
N GLY A 80 8.15 11.06 3.53
CA GLY A 80 6.74 10.84 3.84
C GLY A 80 6.05 9.89 2.88
N ILE A 81 6.26 10.04 1.57
CA ILE A 81 5.69 9.13 0.58
C ILE A 81 6.29 7.71 0.69
N TRP A 82 7.60 7.57 0.92
CA TRP A 82 8.18 6.23 1.09
C TRP A 82 7.63 5.53 2.34
N LEU A 83 7.37 6.26 3.42
CA LEU A 83 6.64 5.73 4.57
C LEU A 83 5.21 5.32 4.21
N TRP A 84 4.52 6.08 3.37
CA TRP A 84 3.21 5.68 2.85
C TRP A 84 3.29 4.38 2.06
N ILE A 85 4.21 4.28 1.10
CA ILE A 85 4.37 3.09 0.24
C ILE A 85 4.65 1.84 1.07
N LEU A 86 5.58 1.93 2.02
CA LEU A 86 5.97 0.82 2.88
C LEU A 86 4.93 0.50 3.95
N GLY A 87 4.19 1.50 4.44
CA GLY A 87 3.21 1.36 5.51
C GLY A 87 1.81 0.98 5.03
N PHE A 88 1.45 1.29 3.78
CA PHE A 88 0.10 1.06 3.25
C PHE A 88 -0.38 -0.41 3.33
N PRO A 89 0.46 -1.44 3.07
CA PRO A 89 0.04 -2.83 3.23
C PRO A 89 -0.39 -3.17 4.66
N ALA A 90 0.08 -2.44 5.67
CA ALA A 90 -0.32 -2.63 7.07
C ALA A 90 -1.80 -2.35 7.30
N LEU A 91 -2.45 -1.47 6.51
CA LEU A 91 -3.88 -1.22 6.61
C LEU A 91 -4.69 -2.49 6.34
N PHE A 92 -4.24 -3.30 5.36
CA PHE A 92 -4.90 -4.56 5.03
C PHE A 92 -4.68 -5.63 6.09
N LEU A 93 -3.48 -5.67 6.69
CA LEU A 93 -3.16 -6.61 7.77
C LEU A 93 -3.93 -6.28 9.06
N ASP A 94 -4.01 -5.00 9.42
CA ASP A 94 -4.81 -4.55 10.57
C ASP A 94 -6.30 -4.78 10.34
N GLY A 95 -6.80 -4.49 9.14
CA GLY A 95 -8.17 -4.81 8.74
C GLY A 95 -8.46 -6.31 8.79
N TYR A 96 -7.51 -7.16 8.34
CA TYR A 96 -7.60 -8.60 8.50
C TYR A 96 -7.70 -9.02 9.97
N ARG A 97 -6.88 -8.47 10.87
CA ARG A 97 -6.96 -8.75 12.32
C ARG A 97 -8.34 -8.42 12.90
N ARG A 98 -8.87 -7.25 12.56
CA ARG A 98 -10.10 -6.72 13.16
C ARG A 98 -11.38 -7.30 12.55
N PHE A 99 -11.34 -7.59 11.25
CA PHE A 99 -12.54 -7.82 10.45
C PHE A 99 -12.49 -9.09 9.59
N GLY A 100 -11.37 -9.83 9.58
CA GLY A 100 -11.16 -10.98 8.71
C GLY A 100 -12.15 -12.13 8.89
N THR A 101 -12.79 -12.26 10.06
CA THR A 101 -13.78 -13.30 10.37
C THR A 101 -15.23 -12.83 10.30
N ARG A 102 -15.48 -11.52 10.09
CA ARG A 102 -16.85 -10.98 10.16
C ARG A 102 -17.75 -11.46 9.02
N THR A 103 -17.17 -11.85 7.90
CA THR A 103 -17.89 -12.32 6.71
C THR A 103 -17.24 -13.55 6.12
N THR A 104 -18.05 -14.36 5.44
CA THR A 104 -17.54 -15.50 4.65
C THR A 104 -16.59 -14.99 3.57
N GLY A 105 -15.32 -15.38 3.65
CA GLY A 105 -14.27 -14.92 2.74
C GLY A 105 -13.60 -13.59 3.13
N GLY A 106 -13.95 -13.00 4.29
CA GLY A 106 -13.37 -11.74 4.77
C GLY A 106 -11.85 -11.76 4.82
N SER A 107 -11.24 -12.84 5.31
CA SER A 107 -9.79 -13.02 5.32
C SER A 107 -9.18 -12.93 3.92
N THR A 108 -9.74 -13.63 2.93
CA THR A 108 -9.29 -13.55 1.53
C THR A 108 -9.44 -12.13 0.99
N MET A 109 -10.55 -11.46 1.30
CA MET A 109 -10.79 -10.11 0.81
C MET A 109 -9.77 -9.12 1.40
N TRP A 110 -9.48 -9.18 2.70
CA TRP A 110 -8.47 -8.32 3.32
C TRP A 110 -7.06 -8.62 2.83
N LEU A 111 -6.70 -9.89 2.70
CA LEU A 111 -5.32 -10.27 2.39
C LEU A 111 -4.98 -10.27 0.90
N ALA A 112 -5.96 -10.37 0.00
CA ALA A 112 -5.71 -10.46 -1.44
C ALA A 112 -6.63 -9.56 -2.27
N GLY A 113 -7.93 -9.55 -1.96
CA GLY A 113 -8.91 -8.78 -2.74
C GLY A 113 -8.69 -7.27 -2.67
N LEU A 114 -8.55 -6.70 -1.48
CA LEU A 114 -8.31 -5.28 -1.28
C LEU A 114 -6.93 -4.83 -1.80
N PRO A 115 -5.83 -5.55 -1.56
CA PRO A 115 -4.56 -5.29 -2.25
C PRO A 115 -4.69 -5.31 -3.78
N THR A 116 -5.46 -6.24 -4.35
CA THR A 116 -5.71 -6.31 -5.80
C THR A 116 -6.47 -5.09 -6.30
N VAL A 117 -7.55 -4.70 -5.61
CA VAL A 117 -8.33 -3.50 -5.94
C VAL A 117 -7.46 -2.26 -5.85
N ALA A 118 -6.62 -2.17 -4.82
CA ALA A 118 -5.64 -1.09 -4.70
C ALA A 118 -4.64 -1.10 -5.85
N MET A 119 -4.06 -2.24 -6.21
CA MET A 119 -3.14 -2.30 -7.34
C MET A 119 -3.78 -1.80 -8.64
N LEU A 120 -5.01 -2.23 -8.92
CA LEU A 120 -5.76 -1.82 -10.11
C LEU A 120 -6.07 -0.32 -10.09
N GLY A 121 -6.55 0.19 -8.95
CA GLY A 121 -6.89 1.59 -8.76
C GLY A 121 -5.69 2.51 -8.95
N TRP A 122 -4.58 2.21 -8.26
CA TRP A 122 -3.36 2.99 -8.35
C TRP A 122 -2.72 2.91 -9.74
N THR A 123 -2.67 1.72 -10.37
CA THR A 123 -2.16 1.58 -11.74
C THR A 123 -2.96 2.45 -12.72
N THR A 124 -4.29 2.44 -12.59
CA THR A 124 -5.20 3.24 -13.43
C THR A 124 -5.02 4.73 -13.18
N TYR A 125 -4.94 5.12 -11.90
CA TYR A 125 -4.68 6.49 -11.50
C TYR A 125 -3.36 7.01 -12.07
N CYS A 126 -2.27 6.26 -11.90
CA CYS A 126 -0.95 6.63 -12.40
C CYS A 126 -0.91 6.75 -13.93
N ARG A 127 -1.59 5.85 -14.66
CA ARG A 127 -1.58 5.87 -16.13
C ARG A 127 -2.30 7.09 -16.68
N PHE A 128 -3.53 7.33 -16.22
CA PHE A 128 -4.43 8.28 -16.87
C PHE A 128 -4.44 9.66 -16.23
N PHE A 129 -4.27 9.74 -14.91
CA PHE A 129 -4.52 10.97 -14.16
C PHE A 129 -3.26 11.60 -13.58
N TRP A 130 -2.22 10.80 -13.27
CA TRP A 130 -0.99 11.35 -12.72
C TRP A 130 -0.18 12.14 -13.76
N PRO A 131 0.16 13.42 -13.49
CA PRO A 131 1.04 14.21 -14.34
C PRO A 131 2.47 13.68 -14.31
N LYS A 132 3.03 13.40 -15.50
CA LYS A 132 4.36 12.81 -15.67
C LYS A 132 5.40 13.93 -15.61
N LEU A 133 6.26 13.87 -14.60
CA LEU A 133 7.36 14.82 -14.41
C LEU A 133 8.51 14.52 -15.37
N HIS A 134 9.06 15.55 -16.00
CA HIS A 134 10.24 15.45 -16.83
C HIS A 134 11.42 16.22 -16.22
N PRO A 135 12.63 15.62 -16.15
CA PRO A 135 12.95 14.24 -16.55
C PRO A 135 12.32 13.17 -15.63
N PRO A 136 12.15 11.93 -16.11
CA PRO A 136 11.79 10.79 -15.26
C PRO A 136 12.80 10.64 -14.12
N THR A 137 12.36 10.09 -12.99
CA THR A 137 13.19 9.99 -11.79
C THR A 137 13.05 8.63 -11.11
N TRP A 138 14.15 8.13 -10.56
CA TRP A 138 14.17 6.91 -9.77
C TRP A 138 13.38 7.07 -8.45
N ASN A 139 13.16 8.29 -7.98
CA ASN A 139 12.43 8.57 -6.74
C ASN A 139 10.91 8.66 -6.97
N ALA A 140 10.40 8.24 -8.12
CA ALA A 140 8.98 8.35 -8.44
C ALA A 140 8.13 7.41 -7.55
N PRO A 141 7.09 7.93 -6.88
CA PRO A 141 6.37 7.16 -5.87
C PRO A 141 5.44 6.12 -6.49
N SER A 142 5.42 4.91 -5.91
CA SER A 142 4.47 3.88 -6.31
C SER A 142 4.36 2.75 -5.28
N TYR A 143 3.23 2.03 -5.29
CA TYR A 143 2.93 1.02 -4.28
C TYR A 143 3.41 -0.39 -4.64
N THR A 144 3.95 -0.59 -5.85
CA THR A 144 4.54 -1.87 -6.29
C THR A 144 5.81 -1.62 -7.11
N VAL A 145 6.73 -2.58 -7.13
CA VAL A 145 7.95 -2.48 -7.95
C VAL A 145 7.63 -2.29 -9.44
N VAL A 146 6.62 -2.97 -9.97
CA VAL A 146 6.22 -2.80 -11.38
C VAL A 146 5.64 -1.41 -11.65
N CYS A 147 4.86 -0.87 -10.72
CA CYS A 147 4.37 0.50 -10.83
C CYS A 147 5.53 1.50 -10.70
N TRP A 148 6.54 1.20 -9.91
CA TRP A 148 7.74 2.03 -9.76
C TRP A 148 8.52 2.11 -11.08
N LEU A 149 8.68 0.98 -11.77
CA LEU A 149 9.30 0.93 -13.09
C LEU A 149 8.52 1.80 -14.10
N TYR A 150 7.19 1.77 -14.06
CA TYR A 150 6.38 2.67 -14.87
C TYR A 150 6.59 4.14 -14.50
N CYS A 151 6.51 4.49 -13.21
CA CYS A 151 6.63 5.88 -12.77
C CYS A 151 8.04 6.45 -12.96
N SER A 152 9.08 5.61 -12.99
CA SER A 152 10.48 6.04 -13.17
C SER A 152 10.93 6.10 -14.64
N SER A 153 10.19 5.50 -15.57
CA SER A 153 10.54 5.47 -17.00
C SER A 153 9.45 6.01 -17.94
N TYR A 154 8.20 6.00 -17.49
CA TYR A 154 6.98 6.21 -18.26
C TYR A 154 6.77 5.23 -19.42
N ASP A 155 7.49 4.10 -19.45
CA ASP A 155 7.31 3.07 -20.47
C ASP A 155 6.00 2.29 -20.27
N VAL A 156 5.14 2.32 -21.29
CA VAL A 156 3.82 1.69 -21.29
C VAL A 156 3.89 0.18 -21.03
N LEU A 157 5.01 -0.48 -21.34
CA LEU A 157 5.24 -1.89 -21.03
C LEU A 157 4.98 -2.17 -19.54
N TRP A 158 5.57 -1.37 -18.63
CA TRP A 158 5.42 -1.57 -17.19
C TRP A 158 3.99 -1.33 -16.70
N SER A 159 3.30 -0.35 -17.27
CA SER A 159 1.89 -0.12 -16.96
C SER A 159 1.02 -1.31 -17.40
N ASN A 160 1.27 -1.88 -18.58
CA ASN A 160 0.57 -3.08 -19.05
C ASN A 160 0.88 -4.29 -18.16
N THR A 161 2.12 -4.47 -17.73
CA THR A 161 2.52 -5.52 -16.78
C THR A 161 1.82 -5.35 -15.43
N ALA A 162 1.69 -4.12 -14.93
CA ALA A 162 0.94 -3.85 -13.70
C ALA A 162 -0.54 -4.24 -13.82
N TYR A 163 -1.19 -3.97 -14.96
CA TYR A 163 -2.55 -4.46 -15.22
C TYR A 163 -2.63 -5.98 -15.29
N ALA A 164 -1.65 -6.64 -15.91
CA ALA A 164 -1.60 -8.09 -15.97
C ALA A 164 -1.47 -8.72 -14.57
N ILE A 165 -0.63 -8.14 -13.70
CA ILE A 165 -0.48 -8.58 -12.31
C ILE A 165 -1.78 -8.31 -11.52
N ALA A 166 -2.44 -7.18 -11.73
CA ALA A 166 -3.73 -6.89 -11.10
C ALA A 166 -4.81 -7.89 -11.54
N LEU A 167 -4.89 -8.22 -12.84
CA LEU A 167 -5.79 -9.25 -13.36
C LEU A 167 -5.49 -10.62 -12.74
N PHE A 168 -4.21 -10.97 -12.61
CA PHE A 168 -3.79 -12.18 -11.91
C PHE A 168 -4.23 -12.17 -10.44
N GLY A 169 -4.14 -11.03 -9.75
CA GLY A 169 -4.66 -10.84 -8.39
C GLY A 169 -6.17 -11.08 -8.29
N ILE A 170 -6.95 -10.64 -9.29
CA ILE A 170 -8.40 -10.91 -9.37
C ILE A 170 -8.64 -12.42 -9.46
N VAL A 171 -7.93 -13.10 -10.37
CA VAL A 171 -8.05 -14.56 -10.54
C VAL A 171 -7.65 -15.30 -9.26
N ALA A 172 -6.51 -14.95 -8.65
CA ALA A 172 -6.04 -15.53 -7.39
C ALA A 172 -7.06 -15.34 -6.26
N THR A 173 -7.64 -14.13 -6.14
CA THR A 173 -8.69 -13.83 -5.17
C THR A 173 -9.94 -14.68 -5.40
N LEU A 174 -10.40 -14.81 -6.65
CA LEU A 174 -11.56 -15.62 -6.99
C LEU A 174 -11.35 -17.11 -6.73
N LEU A 175 -10.16 -17.65 -7.06
CA LEU A 175 -9.78 -19.02 -6.74
C LEU A 175 -9.79 -19.27 -5.23
N ALA A 176 -9.24 -18.33 -4.46
CA ALA A 176 -9.16 -18.38 -3.01
C ALA A 176 -10.54 -18.24 -2.32
N LEU A 177 -11.47 -17.47 -2.89
CA LEU A 177 -12.86 -17.38 -2.43
C LEU A 177 -13.65 -18.66 -2.73
N ARG A 178 -13.39 -19.28 -3.89
CA ARG A 178 -14.02 -20.54 -4.33
C ARG A 178 -13.35 -21.79 -3.76
N ARG A 179 -12.28 -21.64 -2.96
CA ARG A 179 -11.48 -22.73 -2.36
C ARG A 179 -11.05 -23.79 -3.38
N LYS A 180 -10.58 -23.35 -4.55
CA LYS A 180 -10.10 -24.23 -5.61
C LYS A 180 -8.66 -24.68 -5.34
N SER A 181 -8.30 -25.84 -5.87
CA SER A 181 -6.93 -26.36 -5.81
C SER A 181 -5.93 -25.35 -6.39
N GLY A 182 -4.82 -25.13 -5.68
CA GLY A 182 -3.75 -24.23 -6.13
C GLY A 182 -3.96 -22.75 -5.78
N ASP A 183 -5.00 -22.40 -5.01
CA ASP A 183 -5.24 -21.03 -4.54
C ASP A 183 -4.07 -20.47 -3.72
N GLY A 184 -3.41 -21.28 -2.88
CA GLY A 184 -2.22 -20.89 -2.13
C GLY A 184 -1.07 -20.41 -3.03
N TYR A 185 -0.77 -21.14 -4.11
CA TYR A 185 0.27 -20.77 -5.08
C TYR A 185 -0.11 -19.50 -5.86
N ALA A 186 -1.37 -19.37 -6.27
CA ALA A 186 -1.85 -18.19 -6.97
C ALA A 186 -1.74 -16.93 -6.09
N LEU A 187 -2.14 -17.02 -4.82
CA LEU A 187 -2.00 -15.95 -3.84
C LEU A 187 -0.55 -15.57 -3.58
N LEU A 188 0.34 -16.57 -3.42
CA LEU A 188 1.76 -16.32 -3.24
C LEU A 188 2.37 -15.63 -4.46
N GLY A 189 2.08 -16.13 -5.66
CA GLY A 189 2.56 -15.53 -6.91
C GLY A 189 2.11 -14.08 -7.04
N PHE A 190 0.83 -13.79 -6.77
CA PHE A 190 0.33 -12.42 -6.83
C PHE A 190 1.02 -11.54 -5.79
N GLY A 191 1.12 -12.04 -4.55
CA GLY A 191 1.76 -11.31 -3.46
C GLY A 191 3.20 -10.92 -3.77
N LEU A 192 3.97 -11.82 -4.37
CA LEU A 192 5.36 -11.57 -4.76
C LEU A 192 5.47 -10.57 -5.91
N LEU A 193 4.63 -10.70 -6.94
CA LEU A 193 4.62 -9.78 -8.10
C LEU A 193 4.14 -8.38 -7.74
N ALA A 194 3.31 -8.25 -6.71
CA ALA A 194 2.76 -6.97 -6.26
C ALA A 194 3.50 -6.37 -5.06
N LEU A 195 4.71 -6.83 -4.71
CA LEU A 195 5.46 -6.26 -3.58
C LEU A 195 5.76 -4.76 -3.79
N PRO A 196 5.73 -3.93 -2.72
CA PRO A 196 5.38 -4.28 -1.33
C PRO A 196 3.87 -4.42 -1.04
N LEU A 197 2.99 -3.87 -1.88
CA LEU A 197 1.52 -3.93 -1.71
C LEU A 197 0.97 -5.34 -1.46
N GLY A 198 1.54 -6.34 -2.14
CA GLY A 198 1.15 -7.74 -2.09
C GLY A 198 1.58 -8.51 -0.84
N LEU A 199 2.29 -7.90 0.11
CA LEU A 199 2.73 -8.56 1.35
C LEU A 199 1.61 -9.33 2.09
N PRO A 200 0.38 -8.82 2.23
CA PRO A 200 -0.72 -9.56 2.86
C PRO A 200 -1.07 -10.85 2.09
N ALA A 201 -0.97 -10.83 0.76
CA ALA A 201 -1.26 -11.98 -0.10
C ALA A 201 -0.13 -13.02 -0.03
N VAL A 202 1.13 -12.60 0.12
CA VAL A 202 2.25 -13.51 0.42
C VAL A 202 1.97 -14.29 1.70
N TYR A 203 1.54 -13.61 2.77
CA TYR A 203 1.17 -14.27 4.02
C TYR A 203 0.01 -15.27 3.82
N ALA A 204 -1.05 -14.86 3.13
CA ALA A 204 -2.19 -15.73 2.86
C ALA A 204 -1.82 -16.97 2.04
N GLY A 205 -1.01 -16.81 0.98
CA GLY A 205 -0.54 -17.90 0.14
C GLY A 205 0.36 -18.86 0.92
N TYR A 206 1.33 -18.34 1.66
CA TYR A 206 2.22 -19.14 2.52
C TYR A 206 1.44 -19.97 3.54
N HIS A 207 0.45 -19.37 4.22
CA HIS A 207 -0.36 -20.06 5.21
C HIS A 207 -1.25 -21.15 4.59
N ARG A 208 -1.74 -21.00 3.35
CA ARG A 208 -2.60 -22.01 2.71
C ARG A 208 -1.85 -23.24 2.18
N MET A 209 -0.55 -23.10 1.94
CA MET A 209 0.29 -24.21 1.47
C MET A 209 0.87 -25.06 2.59
N ARG A 210 0.81 -24.56 3.83
CA ARG A 210 1.24 -25.27 5.03
C ARG A 210 0.06 -26.01 5.66
#